data_AF-A0A1U7CMS5-F1
#
_entry.id   AF-A0A1U7CMS5-F1
#
_cell.length_a   1.000
_cell.length_b   1.000
_cell.length_c   1.000
_cell.angle_alpha   90.00
_cell.angle_beta   90.00
_cell.angle_gamma   90.00
#
_symmetry.space_group_name_H-M   'P 1'
#
loop_
_entity.id
_entity.type
_entity.pdbx_description
1 polymer ?
#
loop_
_entity_poly.entity_id
_entity_poly.type
_entity_poly.pdbx_seq_one_letter_code
_entity_poly.pdbx_strand_id
1 'polypeptide(L)'
;MAIDSERLDQILPKLACPRCLGSLGRSEGGLTCKACAARYPIHQDRPVLIEDPAGPPRVMSEAHLSNQPPFEFVDWVSKLDGWALNVGAGGTARKLPNCIEMEYSIFRHTDVVGDAHKLPFASESFDAVVTFNTFEHLINPNVAANEIHRVLKPGGRLILHTAFLQPVHEPPYHFYNTTEYGLRNWFRNFHVEDVTVSANFQPGYVLAWLACEIRNAVATNQGEDAGKRFGATTLDEWAAAWSDPARQSGPAWETLRTLPQDTQKRFAAGFQLVATRPKEGAWAEIHHAARSQGHHLRSLASRLKKKTGWF
;
A
#
# COMPACT_ATOMS: atom_id res chain seq x y z
N MET A 1 20.82 -23.47 -1.82
CA MET A 1 21.74 -22.65 -1.01
C MET A 1 21.07 -22.43 0.32
N ALA A 2 21.63 -22.99 1.40
CA ALA A 2 21.08 -22.90 2.76
C ALA A 2 21.52 -21.58 3.42
N ILE A 3 20.94 -20.47 2.98
CA ILE A 3 21.20 -19.13 3.52
C ILE A 3 19.85 -18.49 3.83
N ASP A 4 19.26 -18.83 4.98
CA ASP A 4 18.29 -17.96 5.68
C ASP A 4 17.92 -18.44 7.10
N SER A 5 18.35 -19.64 7.54
CA SER A 5 18.09 -20.07 8.93
C SER A 5 18.70 -19.09 9.95
N GLU A 6 19.91 -18.57 9.65
CA GLU A 6 20.61 -17.60 10.48
C GLU A 6 19.85 -16.27 10.58
N ARG A 7 19.26 -15.80 9.47
CA ARG A 7 18.49 -14.56 9.46
C ARG A 7 17.24 -14.69 10.33
N LEU A 8 16.52 -15.80 10.19
CA LEU A 8 15.36 -16.08 11.03
C LEU A 8 15.77 -16.12 12.52
N ASP A 9 16.91 -16.72 12.86
CA ASP A 9 17.40 -16.77 14.24
C ASP A 9 17.73 -15.39 14.80
N GLN A 10 18.31 -14.50 13.99
CA GLN A 10 18.59 -13.11 14.37
C GLN A 10 17.32 -12.31 14.67
N ILE A 11 16.25 -12.53 13.91
CA ILE A 11 15.00 -11.75 14.05
C ILE A 11 14.00 -12.39 15.00
N LEU A 12 14.07 -13.70 15.27
CA LEU A 12 13.14 -14.45 16.11
C LEU A 12 12.87 -13.79 17.48
N PRO A 13 13.86 -13.22 18.20
CA PRO A 13 13.62 -12.53 19.47
C PRO A 13 12.68 -11.32 19.37
N LYS A 14 12.51 -10.75 18.18
CA LYS A 14 11.63 -9.60 17.91
C LYS A 14 10.24 -10.02 17.47
N LEU A 15 10.06 -11.27 17.05
CA LEU A 15 8.78 -11.76 16.57
C LEU A 15 7.84 -12.03 17.75
N ALA A 16 6.57 -11.69 17.57
CA ALA A 16 5.51 -12.00 18.52
C ALA A 16 4.34 -12.66 17.80
N CYS A 17 3.62 -13.52 18.52
CA CYS A 17 2.45 -14.19 17.98
C CYS A 17 1.35 -13.18 17.61
N PRO A 18 0.90 -13.12 16.33
CA PRO A 18 -0.20 -12.25 15.92
C PRO A 18 -1.50 -12.43 16.72
N ARG A 19 -1.73 -13.61 17.31
CA ARG A 19 -2.94 -13.91 18.08
C ARG A 19 -2.93 -13.29 19.47
N CYS A 20 -1.83 -13.42 20.21
CA CYS A 20 -1.77 -13.10 21.64
C CYS A 20 -0.55 -12.30 22.09
N LEU A 21 0.32 -11.90 21.14
CA LEU A 21 1.60 -11.23 21.38
C LEU A 21 2.64 -12.05 22.20
N GLY A 22 2.36 -13.32 22.49
CA GLY A 22 3.30 -14.21 23.17
C GLY A 22 4.51 -14.57 22.30
N SER A 23 5.63 -14.89 22.95
CA SER A 23 6.88 -15.27 22.28
C SER A 23 6.71 -16.49 21.37
N LEU A 24 7.37 -16.47 20.21
CA LEU A 24 7.44 -17.58 19.27
C LEU A 24 8.70 -18.42 19.51
N GLY A 25 8.60 -19.73 19.28
CA GLY A 25 9.74 -20.66 19.27
C GLY A 25 9.73 -21.50 18.00
N ARG A 26 10.90 -22.02 17.60
CA ARG A 26 10.99 -22.96 16.48
C ARG A 26 10.22 -24.25 16.79
N SER A 27 9.55 -24.76 15.78
CA SER A 27 8.92 -26.08 15.76
C SER A 27 9.16 -26.73 14.39
N GLU A 28 8.84 -28.01 14.26
CA GLU A 28 8.93 -28.71 12.97
C GLU A 28 8.12 -27.96 11.89
N GLY A 29 8.81 -27.53 10.82
CA GLY A 29 8.20 -26.83 9.69
C GLY A 29 7.71 -25.39 9.94
N GLY A 30 7.98 -24.79 11.11
CA GLY A 30 7.45 -23.46 11.41
C GLY A 30 7.81 -22.87 12.77
N LEU A 31 6.99 -21.93 13.23
CA LEU A 31 7.05 -21.32 14.54
C LEU A 31 5.79 -21.66 15.35
N THR A 32 5.94 -21.89 16.65
CA THR A 32 4.84 -22.11 17.58
C THR A 32 4.88 -21.06 18.70
N CYS A 33 3.73 -20.46 19.00
CA CYS A 33 3.58 -19.57 20.14
C CYS A 33 3.63 -20.36 21.45
N LYS A 34 4.48 -19.92 22.37
CA LYS A 34 4.62 -20.56 23.69
C LYS A 34 3.43 -20.32 24.63
N ALA A 35 2.62 -19.29 24.38
CA ALA A 35 1.50 -18.91 25.24
C ALA A 35 0.16 -19.53 24.78
N CYS A 36 -0.19 -19.38 23.49
CA CYS A 36 -1.49 -19.83 22.99
C CYS A 36 -1.40 -21.05 22.05
N ALA A 37 -0.21 -21.65 21.90
CA ALA A 37 0.06 -22.80 21.02
C ALA A 37 -0.27 -22.61 19.53
N ALA A 38 -0.55 -21.37 19.09
CA ALA A 38 -0.77 -21.07 17.67
C ALA A 38 0.48 -21.42 16.86
N ARG A 39 0.29 -22.02 15.69
CA ARG A 39 1.36 -22.46 14.79
C ARG A 39 1.35 -21.62 13.52
N TYR A 40 2.53 -21.26 13.06
CA TYR A 40 2.75 -20.46 11.87
C TYR A 40 3.76 -21.15 10.97
N PRO A 41 3.44 -21.39 9.69
CA PRO A 41 4.34 -22.09 8.80
C PRO A 41 5.51 -21.21 8.38
N ILE A 42 6.60 -21.84 7.95
CA ILE A 42 7.68 -21.19 7.20
C ILE A 42 7.50 -21.54 5.72
N HIS A 43 7.55 -20.54 4.85
CA HIS A 43 7.44 -20.70 3.40
C HIS A 43 8.63 -20.04 2.71
N GLN A 44 9.44 -20.83 1.98
CA GLN A 44 10.71 -20.36 1.39
C GLN A 44 11.59 -19.64 2.42
N ASP A 45 11.81 -20.29 3.57
CA ASP A 45 12.59 -19.81 4.71
C ASP A 45 12.06 -18.55 5.42
N ARG A 46 10.89 -18.04 5.03
CA ARG A 46 10.23 -16.87 5.62
C ARG A 46 9.05 -17.29 6.51
N PRO A 47 8.98 -16.88 7.79
CA PRO A 47 7.82 -17.16 8.63
C PRO A 47 6.58 -16.42 8.12
N VAL A 48 5.45 -17.13 8.04
CA VAL A 48 4.14 -16.60 7.64
C VAL A 48 3.31 -16.36 8.90
N LEU A 49 3.37 -15.14 9.42
CA LEU A 49 2.77 -14.71 10.68
C LEU A 49 1.46 -13.96 10.43
N ILE A 50 0.53 -14.64 9.74
CA ILE A 50 -0.84 -14.18 9.52
C ILE A 50 -1.77 -15.18 10.22
N GLU A 51 -2.74 -14.68 10.99
CA GLU A 51 -3.56 -15.53 11.87
C GLU A 51 -4.55 -16.42 11.11
N ASP A 52 -5.13 -15.92 10.03
CA ASP A 52 -6.05 -16.64 9.14
C ASP A 52 -5.73 -16.28 7.68
N PRO A 53 -4.64 -16.84 7.11
CA PRO A 53 -4.24 -16.53 5.76
C PRO A 53 -5.24 -17.17 4.79
N ALA A 54 -5.73 -16.39 3.82
CA ALA A 54 -6.67 -16.88 2.81
C ALA A 54 -6.05 -17.87 1.78
N GLY A 55 -4.84 -18.37 2.04
CA GLY A 55 -4.02 -19.21 1.18
C GLY A 55 -2.52 -18.99 1.45
N PRO A 56 -1.62 -19.73 0.78
CA PRO A 56 -0.19 -19.44 0.85
C PRO A 56 0.10 -18.03 0.33
N PRO A 57 1.15 -17.35 0.85
CA PRO A 57 1.51 -16.04 0.38
C PRO A 57 1.88 -16.08 -1.10
N ARG A 58 1.51 -15.02 -1.82
CA ARG A 58 1.88 -14.87 -3.22
C ARG A 58 3.38 -14.62 -3.31
N VAL A 59 4.08 -15.35 -4.17
CA VAL A 59 5.49 -15.11 -4.48
C VAL A 59 5.59 -14.21 -5.70
N MET A 60 6.30 -13.10 -5.55
CA MET A 60 6.54 -12.10 -6.60
C MET A 60 7.83 -12.45 -7.36
N SER A 61 7.93 -11.98 -8.61
CA SER A 61 9.14 -12.17 -9.41
C SER A 61 10.35 -11.54 -8.73
N GLU A 62 11.51 -12.18 -8.77
CA GLU A 62 12.76 -11.60 -8.25
C GLU A 62 13.17 -10.30 -8.97
N ALA A 63 12.74 -10.14 -10.23
CA ALA A 63 12.97 -8.92 -11.01
C ALA A 63 11.98 -7.79 -10.67
N HIS A 64 11.00 -8.02 -9.79
CA HIS A 64 10.11 -6.98 -9.33
C HIS A 64 10.89 -5.97 -8.49
N LEU A 65 10.84 -4.71 -8.92
CA LEU A 65 11.41 -3.57 -8.20
C LEU A 65 10.27 -2.64 -7.84
N SER A 66 9.99 -2.52 -6.55
CA SER A 66 9.08 -1.48 -6.06
C SER A 66 9.73 -0.10 -6.10
N ASN A 67 8.93 0.93 -5.84
CA ASN A 67 9.43 2.27 -5.57
C ASN A 67 10.48 2.20 -4.47
N GLN A 68 11.69 2.67 -4.78
CA GLN A 68 12.79 2.57 -3.85
C GLN A 68 12.65 3.61 -2.75
N PRO A 69 12.93 3.24 -1.48
CA PRO A 69 13.07 4.22 -0.42
C PRO A 69 14.10 5.29 -0.83
N PRO A 70 13.84 6.57 -0.56
CA PRO A 70 14.82 7.63 -0.74
C PRO A 70 16.17 7.31 -0.07
N PHE A 71 17.26 7.75 -0.70
CA PHE A 71 18.62 7.41 -0.30
C PHE A 71 18.92 7.84 1.14
N GLU A 72 18.47 9.03 1.53
CA GLU A 72 18.61 9.59 2.87
C GLU A 72 18.03 8.67 3.95
N PHE A 73 16.94 7.94 3.65
CA PHE A 73 16.34 7.01 4.59
C PHE A 73 17.13 5.71 4.67
N VAL A 74 17.61 5.20 3.54
CA VAL A 74 18.48 4.02 3.51
C VAL A 74 19.78 4.31 4.28
N ASP A 75 20.38 5.50 4.07
CA ASP A 75 21.57 5.95 4.76
C ASP A 75 21.33 6.08 6.27
N TRP A 76 20.25 6.75 6.67
CA TRP A 76 19.86 6.87 8.08
C TRP A 76 19.67 5.51 8.76
N VAL A 77 18.88 4.61 8.16
CA VAL A 77 18.64 3.26 8.72
C VAL A 77 19.95 2.49 8.82
N SER A 78 20.83 2.58 7.83
CA SER A 78 22.11 1.85 7.83
C SER A 78 23.06 2.25 8.96
N LYS A 79 22.87 3.44 9.54
CA LYS A 79 23.68 4.00 10.63
C LYS A 79 23.07 3.77 12.02
N LEU A 80 21.89 3.13 12.11
CA LEU A 80 21.29 2.78 13.39
C LEU A 80 22.08 1.66 14.06
N ASP A 81 22.46 1.87 15.32
CA ASP A 81 22.98 0.79 16.20
C ASP A 81 21.91 -0.26 16.50
N GLY A 82 20.63 0.16 16.40
CA GLY A 82 19.45 -0.63 16.66
C GLY A 82 18.82 -1.23 15.41
N TRP A 83 17.54 -1.59 15.52
CA TRP A 83 16.79 -2.25 14.44
C TRP A 83 15.71 -1.36 13.87
N ALA A 84 15.57 -1.43 12.54
CA ALA A 84 14.45 -0.86 11.81
C ALA A 84 13.48 -1.93 11.32
N LEU A 85 12.24 -1.51 11.07
CA LEU A 85 11.22 -2.29 10.38
C LEU A 85 10.76 -1.52 9.14
N ASN A 86 10.80 -2.17 7.98
CA ASN A 86 10.20 -1.67 6.74
C ASN A 86 8.88 -2.41 6.49
N VAL A 87 7.75 -1.71 6.66
CA VAL A 87 6.40 -2.24 6.48
C VAL A 87 5.95 -1.96 5.04
N GLY A 88 5.65 -3.02 4.29
CA GLY A 88 5.30 -2.90 2.86
C GLY A 88 6.54 -2.65 2.00
N ALA A 89 7.61 -3.43 2.22
CA ALA A 89 8.92 -3.18 1.66
C ALA A 89 9.02 -3.34 0.12
N GLY A 90 8.10 -4.06 -0.51
CA GLY A 90 7.97 -4.20 -1.96
C GLY A 90 9.17 -4.84 -2.68
N GLY A 91 10.14 -5.39 -1.95
CA GLY A 91 11.40 -5.89 -2.50
C GLY A 91 12.39 -4.76 -2.81
N THR A 92 13.05 -4.26 -1.77
CA THR A 92 14.08 -3.22 -1.89
C THR A 92 15.22 -3.64 -2.83
N ALA A 93 15.91 -2.67 -3.45
CA ALA A 93 17.09 -2.93 -4.26
C ALA A 93 18.26 -3.47 -3.43
N ARG A 94 18.37 -3.04 -2.17
CA ARG A 94 19.44 -3.42 -1.23
C ARG A 94 18.85 -3.85 0.12
N LYS A 95 19.15 -5.07 0.54
CA LYS A 95 18.83 -5.57 1.88
C LYS A 95 19.77 -4.93 2.90
N LEU A 96 19.23 -4.42 4.00
CA LEU A 96 20.00 -3.89 5.13
C LEU A 96 20.04 -4.91 6.27
N PRO A 97 21.21 -5.17 6.89
CA PRO A 97 21.32 -6.19 7.94
C PRO A 97 20.52 -5.84 9.20
N ASN A 98 20.35 -4.55 9.50
CA ASN A 98 19.64 -4.04 10.67
C ASN A 98 18.20 -3.59 10.37
N CYS A 99 17.65 -3.92 9.20
CA CYS A 99 16.26 -3.63 8.85
C CYS A 99 15.52 -4.93 8.55
N ILE A 100 14.40 -5.17 9.22
CA ILE A 100 13.49 -6.28 8.88
C ILE A 100 12.53 -5.80 7.81
N GLU A 101 12.44 -6.53 6.70
CA GLU A 101 11.44 -6.27 5.66
C GLU A 101 10.20 -7.15 5.85
N MET A 102 9.07 -6.52 6.12
CA MET A 102 7.78 -7.20 6.28
C MET A 102 6.84 -6.89 5.12
N GLU A 103 6.19 -7.93 4.61
CA GLU A 103 5.25 -7.85 3.50
C GLU A 103 4.06 -8.80 3.66
N TYR A 104 2.94 -8.52 2.98
CA TYR A 104 1.84 -9.49 2.93
C TYR A 104 2.12 -10.59 1.88
N SER A 105 2.91 -10.27 0.86
CA SER A 105 3.40 -11.20 -0.17
C SER A 105 4.90 -11.47 0.02
N ILE A 106 5.45 -12.42 -0.72
CA ILE A 106 6.88 -12.72 -0.70
C ILE A 106 7.55 -12.00 -1.87
N PHE A 107 8.48 -11.10 -1.53
CA PHE A 107 9.40 -10.44 -2.45
C PHE A 107 10.84 -10.89 -2.16
N ARG A 108 11.79 -10.47 -3.01
CA ARG A 108 13.20 -10.91 -2.97
C ARG A 108 13.85 -10.82 -1.58
N HIS A 109 13.58 -9.76 -0.82
CA HIS A 109 14.21 -9.50 0.48
C HIS A 109 13.28 -9.65 1.68
N THR A 110 12.02 -10.07 1.48
CA THR A 110 11.06 -10.27 2.57
C THR A 110 11.66 -11.19 3.63
N ASP A 111 11.73 -10.69 4.86
CA ASP A 111 12.16 -11.46 6.04
C ASP A 111 10.94 -12.08 6.74
N VAL A 112 9.81 -11.37 6.79
CA VAL A 112 8.59 -11.81 7.50
C VAL A 112 7.36 -11.55 6.64
N VAL A 113 6.51 -12.56 6.51
CA VAL A 113 5.17 -12.36 5.93
C VAL A 113 4.18 -12.03 7.05
N GLY A 114 3.49 -10.89 6.98
CA GLY A 114 2.62 -10.40 8.05
C GLY A 114 1.54 -9.43 7.59
N ASP A 115 0.61 -9.12 8.50
CA ASP A 115 -0.45 -8.12 8.31
C ASP A 115 -0.09 -6.82 9.05
N ALA A 116 -0.07 -5.69 8.35
CA ALA A 116 0.23 -4.38 8.95
C ALA A 116 -0.79 -3.95 10.01
N HIS A 117 -2.02 -4.50 9.99
CA HIS A 117 -3.03 -4.26 11.02
C HIS A 117 -2.79 -5.08 12.31
N LYS A 118 -1.83 -6.01 12.28
CA LYS A 118 -1.49 -6.89 13.40
C LYS A 118 -0.03 -7.31 13.28
N LEU A 119 0.87 -6.35 13.49
CA LEU A 119 2.30 -6.50 13.27
C LEU A 119 2.84 -7.66 14.12
N PRO A 120 3.51 -8.66 13.51
CA PRO A 120 3.94 -9.87 14.19
C PRO A 120 5.23 -9.69 14.98
N PHE A 121 5.35 -8.55 15.67
CA PHE A 121 6.53 -8.15 16.42
C PHE A 121 6.17 -7.79 17.85
N ALA A 122 7.11 -8.01 18.77
CA ALA A 122 6.95 -7.60 20.17
C ALA A 122 6.88 -6.07 20.26
N SER A 123 6.25 -5.58 21.32
CA SER A 123 6.22 -4.14 21.59
C SER A 123 7.65 -3.61 21.79
N GLU A 124 7.87 -2.33 21.50
CA GLU A 124 9.13 -1.63 21.80
C GLU A 124 10.39 -2.35 21.25
N SER A 125 10.28 -2.94 20.06
CA SER A 125 11.34 -3.77 19.45
C SER A 125 12.20 -3.03 18.42
N PHE A 126 11.73 -1.88 17.93
CA PHE A 126 12.36 -1.13 16.86
C PHE A 126 12.68 0.30 17.26
N ASP A 127 13.83 0.77 16.79
CA ASP A 127 14.31 2.14 16.92
C ASP A 127 13.75 3.01 15.77
N ALA A 128 13.43 2.38 14.63
CA ALA A 128 12.83 3.03 13.48
C ALA A 128 11.77 2.14 12.82
N VAL A 129 10.71 2.76 12.30
CA VAL A 129 9.79 2.13 11.34
C VAL A 129 9.75 3.01 10.10
N VAL A 130 9.83 2.37 8.93
CA VAL A 130 9.66 3.03 7.63
C VAL A 130 8.56 2.33 6.85
N THR A 131 7.82 3.11 6.05
CA THR A 131 6.76 2.56 5.20
C THR A 131 6.49 3.51 4.04
N PHE A 132 6.58 3.00 2.82
CA PHE A 132 6.50 3.82 1.62
C PHE A 132 5.41 3.25 0.72
N ASN A 133 4.48 4.11 0.30
CA ASN A 133 3.39 3.75 -0.61
C ASN A 133 2.58 2.52 -0.16
N THR A 134 2.33 2.43 1.15
CA THR A 134 1.64 1.29 1.77
C THR A 134 0.30 1.70 2.37
N PHE A 135 0.24 2.86 3.04
CA PHE A 135 -0.91 3.25 3.85
C PHE A 135 -2.17 3.51 3.05
N GLU A 136 -2.05 3.95 1.80
CA GLU A 136 -3.14 4.10 0.84
C GLU A 136 -3.82 2.75 0.52
N HIS A 137 -3.12 1.64 0.75
CA HIS A 137 -3.58 0.28 0.49
C HIS A 137 -4.09 -0.47 1.73
N LEU A 138 -4.01 0.15 2.91
CA LEU A 138 -4.50 -0.45 4.15
C LEU A 138 -5.96 -0.10 4.35
N ILE A 139 -6.82 -1.08 4.60
CA ILE A 139 -8.26 -0.85 4.84
C ILE A 139 -8.48 -0.03 6.11
N ASN A 140 -7.68 -0.29 7.16
CA ASN A 140 -7.79 0.36 8.47
C ASN A 140 -6.46 1.03 8.88
N PRO A 141 -6.08 2.17 8.27
CA PRO A 141 -4.79 2.82 8.50
C PRO A 141 -4.59 3.23 9.98
N ASN A 142 -5.66 3.60 10.70
CA ASN A 142 -5.58 3.87 12.14
C ASN A 142 -5.12 2.66 12.97
N VAL A 143 -5.53 1.44 12.59
CA VAL A 143 -5.14 0.22 13.30
C VAL A 143 -3.67 -0.07 13.05
N ALA A 144 -3.23 0.05 11.79
CA ALA A 144 -1.82 -0.11 11.43
C ALA A 144 -0.92 0.94 12.09
N ALA A 145 -1.34 2.20 12.15
CA ALA A 145 -0.62 3.26 12.86
C ALA A 145 -0.44 2.96 14.36
N ASN A 146 -1.47 2.40 15.01
CA ASN A 146 -1.36 1.97 16.41
C ASN A 146 -0.40 0.78 16.59
N GLU A 147 -0.37 -0.16 15.65
CA GLU A 147 0.60 -1.25 15.68
C GLU A 147 2.03 -0.74 15.48
N ILE A 148 2.25 0.22 14.57
CA ILE A 148 3.54 0.90 14.41
C ILE A 148 3.96 1.58 15.72
N HIS A 149 3.04 2.31 16.37
CA HIS A 149 3.29 2.92 17.67
C HIS A 149 3.70 1.87 18.72
N ARG A 150 3.02 0.72 18.75
CA ARG A 150 3.29 -0.36 19.71
C ARG A 150 4.69 -0.96 19.54
N VAL A 151 5.11 -1.21 18.30
CA VAL A 151 6.40 -1.90 18.02
C VAL A 151 7.60 -0.96 18.10
N LEU A 152 7.39 0.35 18.00
CA LEU A 152 8.42 1.35 18.24
C LEU A 152 8.76 1.43 19.73
N LYS A 153 10.06 1.55 20.03
CA LYS A 153 10.54 1.92 21.37
C LYS A 153 10.12 3.35 21.72
N PRO A 154 10.05 3.72 23.01
CA PRO A 154 9.98 5.13 23.40
C PRO A 154 11.11 5.93 22.74
N GLY A 155 10.77 7.01 22.03
CA GLY A 155 11.72 7.82 21.25
C GLY A 155 12.08 7.26 19.87
N GLY A 156 11.54 6.09 19.49
CA GLY A 156 11.69 5.55 18.13
C GLY A 156 10.96 6.40 17.09
N ARG A 157 11.46 6.40 15.85
CA ARG A 157 10.99 7.31 14.79
C ARG A 157 10.25 6.57 13.68
N LEU A 158 9.21 7.21 13.15
CA LEU A 158 8.50 6.78 11.95
C LEU A 158 8.83 7.71 10.78
N ILE A 159 9.10 7.13 9.62
CA ILE A 159 9.12 7.85 8.33
C ILE A 159 8.14 7.18 7.39
N LEU A 160 7.25 7.97 6.80
CA LEU A 160 6.17 7.46 5.97
C LEU A 160 5.97 8.31 4.71
N HIS A 161 5.79 7.63 3.58
CA HIS A 161 5.26 8.21 2.35
C HIS A 161 3.94 7.53 1.96
N THR A 162 2.96 8.28 1.47
CA THR A 162 1.64 7.76 1.06
C THR A 162 1.01 8.64 -0.03
N ALA A 163 -0.03 8.14 -0.71
CA ALA A 163 -0.69 8.80 -1.83
C ALA A 163 -1.64 9.95 -1.42
N PHE A 164 -1.64 11.05 -2.19
CA PHE A 164 -2.65 12.13 -2.08
C PHE A 164 -3.34 12.46 -3.41
N LEU A 165 -2.63 13.06 -4.38
CA LEU A 165 -3.21 13.41 -5.70
C LEU A 165 -2.75 12.43 -6.78
N GLN A 166 -2.77 11.14 -6.47
CA GLN A 166 -2.36 10.11 -7.41
C GLN A 166 -3.59 9.50 -8.09
N PRO A 167 -3.51 9.12 -9.38
CA PRO A 167 -4.53 8.31 -10.01
C PRO A 167 -4.75 7.00 -9.23
N VAL A 168 -5.96 6.47 -9.28
CA VAL A 168 -6.23 5.14 -8.71
C VAL A 168 -5.34 4.10 -9.40
N HIS A 169 -4.60 3.36 -8.57
CA HIS A 169 -3.69 2.29 -8.96
C HIS A 169 -3.93 1.07 -8.08
N GLU A 170 -3.42 -0.10 -8.50
CA GLU A 170 -3.65 -1.37 -7.81
C GLU A 170 -5.11 -1.68 -7.41
N PRO A 171 -6.12 -1.44 -8.27
CA PRO A 171 -7.50 -1.70 -7.91
C PRO A 171 -7.73 -3.19 -7.61
N PRO A 172 -8.56 -3.53 -6.61
CA PRO A 172 -9.38 -2.64 -5.77
C PRO A 172 -8.69 -2.20 -4.45
N TYR A 173 -7.37 -2.32 -4.33
CA TYR A 173 -6.63 -2.18 -3.08
C TYR A 173 -6.01 -0.81 -2.88
N HIS A 174 -6.46 0.25 -3.55
CA HIS A 174 -6.10 1.63 -3.22
C HIS A 174 -7.34 2.31 -2.65
N PHE A 175 -7.36 2.45 -1.33
CA PHE A 175 -8.51 2.91 -0.55
C PHE A 175 -8.47 4.42 -0.27
N TYR A 176 -7.28 4.99 -0.13
CA TYR A 176 -7.13 6.37 0.33
C TYR A 176 -6.13 7.17 -0.49
N ASN A 177 -6.62 8.28 -1.04
CA ASN A 177 -5.82 9.44 -1.40
C ASN A 177 -5.89 10.40 -0.20
N THR A 178 -4.86 10.37 0.66
CA THR A 178 -4.91 11.02 1.97
C THR A 178 -4.39 12.45 1.93
N THR A 179 -5.15 13.37 2.51
CA THR A 179 -4.67 14.74 2.77
C THR A 179 -3.73 14.75 3.99
N GLU A 180 -2.98 15.82 4.19
CA GLU A 180 -2.20 16.02 5.42
C GLU A 180 -3.05 15.87 6.70
N TYR A 181 -4.28 16.39 6.70
CA TYR A 181 -5.18 16.28 7.84
C TYR A 181 -5.59 14.83 8.12
N GLY A 182 -5.84 14.06 7.06
CA GLY A 182 -6.10 12.62 7.15
C GLY A 182 -4.89 11.86 7.71
N LEU A 183 -3.70 12.18 7.22
CA LEU A 183 -2.43 11.62 7.69
C LEU A 183 -2.20 11.91 9.19
N ARG A 184 -2.32 13.18 9.61
CA ARG A 184 -2.19 13.57 11.02
C ARG A 184 -3.22 12.89 11.92
N ASN A 185 -4.44 12.67 11.41
CA ASN A 185 -5.45 11.94 12.16
C ASN A 185 -5.08 10.46 12.37
N TRP A 186 -4.50 9.79 11.36
CA TRP A 186 -4.00 8.42 11.52
C TRP A 186 -2.91 8.32 12.58
N PHE A 187 -2.02 9.31 12.63
CA PHE A 187 -0.86 9.36 13.54
C PHE A 187 -1.06 10.29 14.73
N ARG A 188 -2.31 10.53 15.17
CA ARG A 188 -2.63 11.43 16.29
C ARG A 188 -2.02 11.04 17.65
N ASN A 189 -1.54 9.81 17.78
CA ASN A 189 -0.84 9.31 18.96
C ASN A 189 0.68 9.52 18.91
N PHE A 190 1.19 10.09 17.82
CA PHE A 190 2.60 10.46 17.68
C PHE A 190 2.79 11.95 17.96
N HIS A 191 3.97 12.31 18.47
CA HIS A 191 4.48 13.66 18.31
C HIS A 191 4.94 13.82 16.84
N VAL A 192 4.15 14.53 16.03
CA VAL A 192 4.48 14.77 14.62
C VAL A 192 5.39 15.97 14.50
N GLU A 193 6.68 15.72 14.25
CA GLU A 193 7.72 16.75 14.08
C GLU A 193 7.44 17.65 12.87
N ASP A 194 7.10 17.04 11.72
CA ASP A 194 6.85 17.76 10.47
C ASP A 194 5.99 16.93 9.49
N VAL A 195 5.36 17.60 8.53
CA VAL A 195 4.74 16.97 7.34
C VAL A 195 5.15 17.78 6.12
N THR A 196 6.10 17.26 5.35
CA THR A 196 6.70 17.95 4.20
C THR A 196 6.47 17.23 2.88
N VAL A 197 6.62 17.97 1.78
CA VAL A 197 6.66 17.41 0.43
C VAL A 197 8.10 17.05 0.06
N SER A 198 8.40 15.75 -0.03
CA SER A 198 9.72 15.25 -0.46
C SER A 198 9.98 15.50 -1.95
N ALA A 199 11.21 15.29 -2.41
CA ALA A 199 11.59 15.52 -3.80
C ALA A 199 10.73 14.73 -4.81
N ASN A 200 10.35 13.50 -4.46
CA ASN A 200 9.51 12.62 -5.30
C ASN A 200 8.00 12.91 -5.23
N PHE A 201 7.57 13.88 -4.41
CA PHE A 201 6.17 14.28 -4.27
C PHE A 201 5.89 15.74 -4.63
N GLN A 202 6.87 16.43 -5.21
CA GLN A 202 6.70 17.81 -5.67
C GLN A 202 5.53 17.94 -6.65
N PRO A 203 4.81 19.07 -6.70
CA PRO A 203 3.63 19.26 -7.55
C PRO A 203 3.85 18.94 -9.04
N GLY A 204 5.08 19.10 -9.54
CA GLY A 204 5.45 18.72 -10.90
C GLY A 204 5.24 17.23 -11.21
N TYR A 205 5.43 16.34 -10.24
CA TYR A 205 5.15 14.90 -10.42
C TYR A 205 3.67 14.62 -10.62
N VAL A 206 2.79 15.28 -9.86
CA VAL A 206 1.35 15.13 -10.02
C VAL A 206 0.92 15.59 -11.41
N LEU A 207 1.42 16.75 -11.85
CA LEU A 207 1.10 17.27 -13.18
C LEU A 207 1.60 16.33 -14.28
N ALA A 208 2.85 15.89 -14.21
CA ALA A 208 3.44 14.97 -15.19
C ALA A 208 2.70 13.63 -15.25
N TRP A 209 2.37 13.06 -14.09
CA TRP A 209 1.66 11.79 -14.00
C TRP A 209 0.26 11.89 -14.58
N LEU A 210 -0.54 12.88 -14.15
CA LEU A 210 -1.90 13.07 -14.67
C LEU A 210 -1.89 13.35 -16.17
N ALA A 211 -1.00 14.22 -16.65
CA ALA A 211 -0.87 14.52 -18.08
C ALA A 211 -0.55 13.26 -18.90
N CYS A 212 0.42 12.46 -18.44
CA CYS A 212 0.80 11.21 -19.11
C CYS A 212 -0.35 10.20 -19.12
N GLU A 213 -0.90 9.87 -17.95
CA GLU A 213 -1.91 8.82 -17.83
C GLU A 213 -3.24 9.18 -18.48
N ILE A 214 -3.70 10.42 -18.36
CA ILE A 214 -4.95 10.86 -19.00
C ILE A 214 -4.78 10.84 -20.52
N ARG A 215 -3.65 11.34 -21.04
CA ARG A 215 -3.36 11.28 -22.48
C ARG A 215 -3.35 9.84 -22.99
N ASN A 216 -2.69 8.93 -22.28
CA ASN A 216 -2.64 7.51 -22.63
C ASN A 216 -4.03 6.86 -22.56
N ALA A 217 -4.83 7.22 -21.56
CA ALA A 217 -6.21 6.75 -21.43
C ALA A 217 -7.08 7.23 -22.60
N VAL A 218 -6.97 8.50 -23.01
CA VAL A 218 -7.65 9.03 -24.19
C VAL A 218 -7.22 8.27 -25.45
N ALA A 219 -5.90 8.11 -25.68
CA ALA A 219 -5.39 7.40 -26.86
C ALA A 219 -5.90 5.96 -26.91
N THR A 220 -5.89 5.26 -25.79
CA THR A 220 -6.35 3.86 -25.69
C THR A 220 -7.85 3.73 -25.97
N ASN A 221 -8.68 4.68 -25.53
CA ASN A 221 -10.14 4.56 -25.62
C ASN A 221 -10.74 5.23 -26.87
N GLN A 222 -10.07 6.23 -27.44
CA GLN A 222 -10.61 7.09 -28.51
C GLN A 222 -9.64 7.25 -29.70
N GLY A 223 -8.49 6.58 -29.68
CA GLY A 223 -7.49 6.57 -30.75
C GLY A 223 -6.36 7.59 -30.55
N GLU A 224 -5.20 7.30 -31.16
CA GLU A 224 -3.97 8.10 -31.03
C GLU A 224 -4.16 9.58 -31.39
N ASP A 225 -4.95 9.88 -32.42
CA ASP A 225 -5.20 11.27 -32.82
C ASP A 225 -6.04 12.04 -31.80
N ALA A 226 -6.92 11.38 -31.05
CA ALA A 226 -7.60 11.99 -29.91
C ALA A 226 -6.60 12.27 -28.78
N GLY A 227 -5.69 11.33 -28.50
CA GLY A 227 -4.62 11.52 -27.51
C GLY A 227 -3.69 12.68 -27.86
N LYS A 228 -3.30 12.82 -29.14
CA LYS A 228 -2.50 13.95 -29.63
C LYS A 228 -3.23 15.28 -29.50
N ARG A 229 -4.50 15.35 -29.92
CA ARG A 229 -5.31 16.57 -29.80
C ARG A 229 -5.50 16.99 -28.35
N PHE A 230 -5.81 16.04 -27.46
CA PHE A 230 -5.88 16.30 -26.03
C PHE A 230 -4.53 16.81 -25.48
N GLY A 231 -3.43 16.14 -25.84
CA GLY A 231 -2.09 16.53 -25.42
C GLY A 231 -1.59 17.87 -25.98
N ALA A 232 -2.26 18.42 -27.01
CA ALA A 232 -1.96 19.73 -27.58
C ALA A 232 -2.67 20.88 -26.84
N THR A 233 -3.54 20.58 -25.87
CA THR A 233 -4.18 21.60 -25.01
C THR A 233 -3.16 22.28 -24.10
N THR A 234 -3.50 23.47 -23.62
CA THR A 234 -2.64 24.27 -22.74
C THR A 234 -3.17 24.29 -21.30
N LEU A 235 -2.27 24.54 -20.34
CA LEU A 235 -2.69 24.73 -18.94
C LEU A 235 -3.66 25.91 -18.78
N ASP A 236 -3.50 26.97 -19.59
CA ASP A 236 -4.38 28.14 -19.57
C ASP A 236 -5.81 27.81 -20.03
N GLU A 237 -5.96 26.90 -21.01
CA GLU A 237 -7.29 26.42 -21.42
C GLU A 237 -7.99 25.70 -20.26
N TRP A 238 -7.30 24.82 -19.56
CA TRP A 238 -7.87 24.09 -18.40
C TRP A 238 -8.11 25.01 -17.19
N ALA A 239 -7.21 25.96 -16.93
CA ALA A 239 -7.38 26.95 -15.86
C ALA A 239 -8.59 27.87 -16.13
N ALA A 240 -8.81 28.24 -17.40
CA ALA A 240 -9.99 28.99 -17.81
C ALA A 240 -11.28 28.18 -17.67
N ALA A 241 -11.28 26.89 -18.03
CA ALA A 241 -12.43 26.00 -17.83
C ALA A 241 -12.80 25.80 -16.35
N TRP A 242 -11.81 25.84 -15.45
CA TRP A 242 -12.06 25.83 -14.01
C TRP A 242 -12.70 27.13 -13.53
N SER A 243 -12.19 28.27 -14.00
CA SER A 243 -12.61 29.60 -13.54
C SER A 243 -13.95 30.07 -14.12
N ASP A 244 -14.36 29.51 -15.27
CA ASP A 244 -15.58 29.88 -15.99
C ASP A 244 -16.30 28.61 -16.49
N PRO A 245 -17.43 28.22 -15.86
CA PRO A 245 -18.22 27.05 -16.29
C PRO A 245 -18.68 27.09 -17.75
N ALA A 246 -18.83 28.27 -18.37
CA ALA A 246 -19.20 28.34 -19.79
C ALA A 246 -18.09 27.77 -20.71
N ARG A 247 -16.85 27.71 -20.23
CA ARG A 247 -15.70 27.12 -20.93
C ARG A 247 -15.51 25.62 -20.66
N GLN A 248 -16.38 24.99 -19.88
CA GLN A 248 -16.41 23.53 -19.67
C GLN A 248 -17.09 22.81 -20.84
N SER A 249 -16.60 23.09 -22.05
CA SER A 249 -17.16 22.63 -23.31
C SER A 249 -16.07 22.47 -24.38
N GLY A 250 -16.44 21.98 -25.56
CA GLY A 250 -15.52 21.79 -26.68
C GLY A 250 -14.80 20.44 -26.70
N PRO A 251 -13.99 20.18 -27.75
CA PRO A 251 -13.49 18.83 -28.06
C PRO A 251 -12.66 18.20 -26.95
N ALA A 252 -11.78 18.96 -26.29
CA ALA A 252 -10.92 18.43 -25.24
C ALA A 252 -11.69 18.05 -23.97
N TRP A 253 -12.63 18.90 -23.54
CA TRP A 253 -13.50 18.63 -22.41
C TRP A 253 -14.40 17.42 -22.67
N GLU A 254 -14.98 17.37 -23.88
CA GLU A 254 -15.85 16.29 -24.32
C GLU A 254 -15.12 14.94 -24.40
N THR A 255 -13.85 14.95 -24.85
CA THR A 255 -12.99 13.77 -24.85
C THR A 255 -12.87 13.15 -23.46
N LEU A 256 -12.67 13.94 -22.40
CA LEU A 256 -12.61 13.39 -21.03
C LEU A 256 -13.99 12.95 -20.54
N ARG A 257 -15.03 13.75 -20.80
CA ARG A 257 -16.41 13.47 -20.37
C ARG A 257 -16.96 12.15 -20.93
N THR A 258 -16.53 11.76 -22.13
CA THR A 258 -17.01 10.58 -22.85
C THR A 258 -16.14 9.34 -22.65
N LEU A 259 -15.07 9.41 -21.86
CA LEU A 259 -14.31 8.21 -21.47
C LEU A 259 -15.23 7.19 -20.78
N PRO A 260 -14.97 5.87 -20.89
CA PRO A 260 -15.70 4.88 -20.12
C PRO A 260 -15.61 5.15 -18.61
N GLN A 261 -16.67 4.82 -17.87
CA GLN A 261 -16.76 5.13 -16.43
C GLN A 261 -15.61 4.55 -15.61
N ASP A 262 -15.14 3.34 -15.92
CA ASP A 262 -14.01 2.75 -15.19
C ASP A 262 -12.69 3.49 -15.46
N THR A 263 -12.55 4.14 -16.63
CA THR A 263 -11.43 5.04 -16.93
C THR A 263 -11.59 6.38 -16.20
N GLN A 264 -12.80 6.98 -16.23
CA GLN A 264 -13.06 8.24 -15.51
C GLN A 264 -12.76 8.12 -14.01
N LYS A 265 -13.20 7.03 -13.37
CA LYS A 265 -12.99 6.77 -11.93
C LYS A 265 -11.51 6.76 -11.52
N ARG A 266 -10.57 6.50 -12.44
CA ARG A 266 -9.13 6.54 -12.12
C ARG A 266 -8.60 7.95 -11.89
N PHE A 267 -9.22 8.96 -12.48
CA PHE A 267 -8.77 10.35 -12.49
C PHE A 267 -9.81 11.33 -11.95
N ALA A 268 -10.96 10.83 -11.49
CA ALA A 268 -12.08 11.65 -11.08
C ALA A 268 -11.73 12.56 -9.90
N ALA A 269 -12.27 13.77 -9.91
CA ALA A 269 -12.17 14.70 -8.77
C ALA A 269 -13.02 14.25 -7.56
N GLY A 270 -13.90 13.26 -7.73
CA GLY A 270 -14.76 12.72 -6.67
C GLY A 270 -15.67 11.61 -7.16
N PHE A 271 -16.46 11.07 -6.24
CA PHE A 271 -17.41 9.99 -6.52
C PHE A 271 -18.80 10.34 -6.01
N GLN A 272 -19.83 9.96 -6.77
CA GLN A 272 -21.21 9.97 -6.31
C GLN A 272 -21.61 8.53 -5.91
N LEU A 273 -22.04 8.35 -4.66
CA LEU A 273 -22.59 7.08 -4.17
C LEU A 273 -24.10 7.22 -4.02
N VAL A 274 -24.86 6.34 -4.70
CA VAL A 274 -26.30 6.17 -4.49
C VAL A 274 -26.49 4.85 -3.76
N ALA A 275 -26.99 4.90 -2.53
CA ALA A 275 -27.19 3.72 -1.68
C ALA A 275 -28.55 3.78 -1.00
N THR A 276 -29.18 2.61 -0.84
CA THR A 276 -30.47 2.46 -0.16
C THR A 276 -30.27 1.69 1.14
N ARG A 277 -30.80 2.21 2.25
CA ARG A 277 -30.81 1.47 3.52
C ARG A 277 -31.60 0.16 3.34
N PRO A 278 -31.07 -1.00 3.75
CA PRO A 278 -31.77 -2.26 3.63
C PRO A 278 -33.08 -2.27 4.43
N LYS A 279 -34.11 -2.98 3.94
CA LYS A 279 -35.32 -3.27 4.71
C LYS A 279 -34.97 -4.14 5.92
N GLU A 280 -35.76 -4.04 7.00
CA GLU A 280 -35.57 -4.89 8.19
C GLU A 280 -35.53 -6.38 7.79
N GLY A 281 -34.59 -7.13 8.36
CA GLY A 281 -34.34 -8.54 8.02
C GLY A 281 -33.39 -8.79 6.84
N ALA A 282 -33.11 -7.82 5.96
CA ALA A 282 -32.25 -8.01 4.79
C ALA A 282 -30.73 -7.93 5.10
N TRP A 283 -30.34 -7.67 6.35
CA TRP A 283 -28.94 -7.55 6.75
C TRP A 283 -28.13 -8.84 6.57
N ALA A 284 -28.75 -10.00 6.82
CA ALA A 284 -28.09 -11.29 6.68
C ALA A 284 -27.66 -11.58 5.23
N GLU A 285 -28.51 -11.22 4.25
CA GLU A 285 -28.23 -11.42 2.83
C GLU A 285 -27.14 -10.47 2.31
N ILE A 286 -27.11 -9.22 2.79
CA ILE A 286 -26.11 -8.22 2.39
C ILE A 286 -24.73 -8.56 2.93
N HIS A 287 -24.64 -9.02 4.19
CA HIS A 287 -23.36 -9.47 4.74
C HIS A 287 -22.82 -10.72 4.03
N HIS A 288 -23.70 -11.60 3.56
CA HIS A 288 -23.30 -12.75 2.73
C HIS A 288 -22.77 -12.30 1.35
N ALA A 289 -23.45 -11.35 0.70
CA ALA A 289 -23.02 -10.79 -0.60
C ALA A 289 -21.72 -9.97 -0.51
N ALA A 290 -21.49 -9.21 0.56
CA ALA A 290 -20.24 -8.47 0.76
C ALA A 290 -19.04 -9.42 0.99
N ARG A 291 -19.25 -10.52 1.72
CA ARG A 291 -18.24 -11.58 1.89
C ARG A 291 -17.93 -12.30 0.57
N SER A 292 -18.94 -12.58 -0.25
CA SER A 292 -18.73 -13.20 -1.57
C SER A 292 -18.17 -12.24 -2.63
N GLN A 293 -18.44 -10.93 -2.55
CA GLN A 293 -17.78 -9.92 -3.38
C GLN A 293 -16.32 -9.68 -2.98
N GLY A 294 -15.95 -9.90 -1.71
CA GLY A 294 -14.54 -10.04 -1.31
C GLY A 294 -13.83 -11.20 -2.03
N HIS A 295 -14.55 -12.26 -2.40
CA HIS A 295 -14.06 -13.33 -3.28
C HIS A 295 -14.15 -12.98 -4.77
N HIS A 296 -15.10 -12.16 -5.19
CA HIS A 296 -15.31 -11.77 -6.60
C HIS A 296 -14.37 -10.65 -7.07
N LEU A 297 -14.01 -9.72 -6.18
CA LEU A 297 -12.94 -8.74 -6.40
C LEU A 297 -11.57 -9.43 -6.62
N ARG A 298 -11.35 -10.58 -5.98
CA ARG A 298 -10.18 -11.45 -6.22
C ARG A 298 -10.20 -12.08 -7.63
N SER A 299 -11.38 -12.36 -8.20
CA SER A 299 -11.50 -12.91 -9.57
C SER A 299 -11.45 -11.84 -10.66
N LEU A 300 -11.86 -10.60 -10.36
CA LEU A 300 -11.74 -9.46 -11.28
C LEU A 300 -10.30 -8.95 -11.40
N ALA A 301 -9.57 -8.87 -10.27
CA ALA A 301 -8.15 -8.48 -10.25
C ALA A 301 -7.25 -9.44 -11.04
N SER A 302 -7.56 -10.75 -11.05
CA SER A 302 -6.82 -11.74 -11.84
C SER A 302 -7.10 -11.65 -13.35
N ARG A 303 -8.29 -11.16 -13.74
CA ARG A 303 -8.66 -10.94 -15.15
C ARG A 303 -8.13 -9.61 -15.70
N LEU A 304 -8.04 -8.55 -14.87
CA LEU A 304 -7.48 -7.26 -15.28
C LEU A 304 -5.95 -7.29 -15.41
N LYS A 305 -5.23 -7.97 -14.50
CA LYS A 305 -3.75 -8.12 -14.61
C LYS A 305 -3.29 -8.88 -15.86
N LYS A 306 -4.12 -9.76 -16.44
CA LYS A 306 -3.80 -10.43 -17.71
C LYS A 306 -3.89 -9.52 -18.94
N LYS A 307 -4.53 -8.34 -18.83
CA LYS A 307 -4.73 -7.42 -19.96
C LYS A 307 -3.83 -6.20 -19.94
N THR A 308 -3.34 -5.78 -18.77
CA THR A 308 -2.67 -4.49 -18.61
C THR A 308 -1.22 -4.66 -18.16
N GLY A 309 -0.35 -5.32 -18.94
CA GLY A 309 1.04 -5.62 -18.57
C GLY A 309 1.88 -4.42 -18.07
N TRP A 310 1.66 -4.02 -16.82
CA TRP A 310 2.28 -2.90 -16.14
C TRP A 310 2.87 -3.45 -14.83
N PHE A 311 4.16 -3.17 -14.69
CA PHE A 311 5.03 -3.52 -13.57
C PHE A 311 4.80 -2.58 -12.39
#